data_AF-A0A0F8MC01-F1
#
_entry.id   AF-A0A0F8MC01-F1
#
_cell.length_a   1.000
_cell.length_b   1.000
_cell.length_c   1.000
_cell.angle_alpha   90.00
_cell.angle_beta   90.00
_cell.angle_gamma   90.00
#
_symmetry.space_group_name_H-M   'P 1'
#
loop_
_entity.id
_entity.type
_entity.pdbx_description
1 polymer ?
#
loop_
_entity_poly.entity_id
_entity_poly.type
_entity_poly.pdbx_seq_one_letter_code
_entity_poly.pdbx_strand_id
1 'polypeptide(L)'
;MMHLNKLIVSDFPKNTTIEQELLKYRLLNIFYNRENEIKFLEELLSEELNVINNEEKHQEWSKKTKKKFNHYRHELKLERRREKENIP
;
A
#
# COMPACT_ATOMS: atom_id res chain seq x y z
N MET A 1 -15.06 17.33 5.23
CA MET A 1 -14.82 16.15 4.38
C MET A 1 -13.93 15.18 5.15
N MET A 2 -14.51 14.02 5.48
CA MET A 2 -14.01 12.80 6.16
C MET A 2 -12.95 12.94 7.26
N HIS A 3 -13.36 13.03 8.53
CA HIS A 3 -12.46 12.81 9.68
C HIS A 3 -12.05 11.33 9.84
N LEU A 4 -12.89 10.41 9.36
CA LEU A 4 -12.70 8.97 9.55
C LEU A 4 -11.51 8.40 8.76
N ASN A 5 -11.23 8.90 7.55
CA ASN A 5 -10.05 8.48 6.78
C ASN A 5 -8.73 8.77 7.52
N LYS A 6 -8.69 9.88 8.26
CA LYS A 6 -7.53 10.37 8.99
C LYS A 6 -7.30 9.53 10.24
N LEU A 7 -8.40 9.15 10.90
CA LEU A 7 -8.38 8.18 12.01
C LEU A 7 -7.85 6.82 11.55
N ILE A 8 -8.36 6.32 10.41
CA ILE A 8 -7.88 5.06 9.83
C ILE A 8 -6.37 5.14 9.57
N VAL A 9 -5.86 6.19 8.93
CA VAL A 9 -4.42 6.31 8.66
C VAL A 9 -3.61 6.47 9.95
N SER A 10 -4.13 7.16 10.97
CA SER A 10 -3.42 7.36 12.25
C SER A 10 -3.34 6.09 13.11
N ASP A 11 -4.29 5.15 12.94
CA ASP A 11 -4.30 3.88 13.68
C ASP A 11 -3.19 2.91 13.24
N PHE A 12 -2.61 3.10 12.05
CA PHE A 12 -1.49 2.26 11.59
C PHE A 12 -0.13 2.84 12.00
N PRO A 13 0.83 1.98 12.42
CA PRO A 13 2.17 2.42 12.79
C PRO A 13 2.94 2.99 11.59
N LYS A 14 3.91 3.88 11.82
CA LYS A 14 4.77 4.42 10.74
C LYS A 14 5.54 3.32 9.98
N ASN A 15 5.90 2.25 10.68
CA ASN A 15 6.61 1.10 10.13
C ASN A 15 5.65 -0.08 9.94
N THR A 16 4.69 0.04 9.02
CA THR A 16 3.72 -1.02 8.70
C THR A 16 4.38 -2.23 8.04
N THR A 17 3.79 -3.42 8.26
CA THR A 17 4.01 -4.61 7.43
C THR A 17 3.23 -4.51 6.11
N ILE A 18 3.53 -5.37 5.13
CA ILE A 18 2.79 -5.40 3.86
C ILE A 18 1.32 -5.77 4.10
N GLU A 19 1.06 -6.71 5.01
CA GLU A 19 -0.29 -7.09 5.43
C GLU A 19 -1.06 -5.92 6.07
N GLN A 20 -0.44 -5.17 6.97
CA GLN A 20 -1.05 -3.99 7.57
C GLN A 20 -1.30 -2.89 6.54
N GLU A 21 -0.40 -2.72 5.58
CA GLU A 21 -0.58 -1.80 4.47
C GLU A 21 -1.78 -2.21 3.61
N LEU A 22 -1.91 -3.50 3.29
CA LEU A 22 -3.05 -4.05 2.55
C LEU A 22 -4.37 -3.80 3.28
N LEU A 23 -4.42 -4.06 4.59
CA LEU A 23 -5.61 -3.80 5.41
C LEU A 23 -5.98 -2.32 5.39
N LYS A 24 -4.99 -1.43 5.55
CA LYS A 24 -5.21 0.03 5.47
C LYS A 24 -5.81 0.43 4.13
N TYR A 25 -5.28 -0.09 3.02
CA TYR A 25 -5.78 0.24 1.69
C TYR A 25 -7.17 -0.33 1.41
N ARG A 26 -7.49 -1.52 1.93
CA ARG A 26 -8.86 -2.07 1.90
C ARG A 26 -9.85 -1.18 2.65
N LEU A 27 -9.48 -0.67 3.82
CA LEU A 27 -10.32 0.28 4.58
C LEU A 27 -10.46 1.62 3.84
N LEU A 28 -9.38 2.14 3.27
CA LEU A 28 -9.42 3.37 2.47
C LEU A 28 -10.22 3.21 1.18
N ASN A 29 -10.36 1.99 0.66
CA ASN A 29 -11.13 1.70 -0.54
C ASN A 29 -12.62 2.03 -0.42
N ILE A 30 -13.14 2.03 0.82
CA ILE A 30 -14.52 2.42 1.12
C ILE A 30 -14.77 3.90 0.77
N PHE A 31 -13.72 4.72 0.85
CA PHE A 31 -13.80 6.16 0.64
C PHE A 31 -13.27 6.59 -0.72
N TYR A 32 -12.26 5.89 -1.23
CA TYR A 32 -11.51 6.25 -2.43
C TYR A 32 -11.28 5.00 -3.27
N ASN A 33 -11.36 5.08 -4.60
CA ASN A 33 -10.95 3.93 -5.42
C ASN A 33 -9.43 3.67 -5.24
N ARG A 34 -9.11 2.53 -4.61
CA ARG A 34 -7.77 2.04 -4.27
C ARG A 34 -7.51 0.63 -4.80
N GLU A 35 -8.32 0.15 -5.75
CA GLU A 35 -8.24 -1.22 -6.26
C GLU A 35 -6.85 -1.55 -6.82
N ASN A 36 -6.23 -0.62 -7.54
CA ASN A 36 -4.88 -0.77 -8.10
C ASN A 36 -3.83 -0.94 -6.99
N GLU A 37 -3.89 -0.09 -5.96
CA GLU A 37 -3.00 -0.21 -4.80
C GLU A 37 -3.22 -1.52 -4.02
N ILE A 38 -4.46 -1.99 -3.89
CA ILE A 38 -4.81 -3.26 -3.23
C ILE A 38 -4.24 -4.44 -4.01
N LYS A 39 -4.50 -4.51 -5.32
CA LYS A 39 -4.03 -5.60 -6.18
C LYS A 39 -2.52 -5.76 -6.12
N PHE A 40 -1.79 -4.65 -6.19
CA PHE A 40 -0.33 -4.66 -6.07
C PHE A 40 0.14 -5.20 -4.70
N LEU A 41 -0.53 -4.82 -3.61
CA LEU A 41 -0.18 -5.32 -2.26
C LEU A 41 -0.51 -6.81 -2.09
N GLU A 42 -1.58 -7.33 -2.71
CA GLU A 42 -1.92 -8.75 -2.70
C GLU A 42 -0.88 -9.61 -3.45
N GLU A 43 -0.37 -9.10 -4.58
CA GLU A 43 0.74 -9.72 -5.31
C GLU A 43 2.00 -9.78 -4.44
N LEU A 44 2.35 -8.68 -3.76
CA LEU A 44 3.48 -8.64 -2.84
C LEU A 44 3.34 -9.59 -1.65
N LEU A 45 2.14 -9.71 -1.08
CA LEU A 45 1.90 -10.64 0.03
C LEU A 45 2.11 -12.09 -0.42
N SER A 46 1.69 -12.42 -1.63
CA SER A 46 1.93 -13.73 -2.24
C SER A 46 3.42 -14.00 -2.48
N GLU A 47 4.18 -12.98 -2.88
CA GLU A 47 5.64 -13.06 -3.00
C GLU A 47 6.33 -13.25 -1.64
N GLU A 48 5.83 -12.61 -0.58
CA GLU A 48 6.38 -12.69 0.78
C GLU A 48 6.45 -14.12 1.30
N LEU A 49 5.42 -14.93 1.00
CA LEU A 49 5.35 -16.35 1.39
C LEU A 49 6.54 -17.18 0.87
N ASN A 50 7.14 -16.79 -0.25
CA ASN A 50 8.28 -17.50 -0.83
C ASN A 50 9.60 -17.17 -0.14
N VAL A 51 9.69 -16.04 0.57
CA VAL A 51 10.93 -15.54 1.19
C VAL A 51 10.89 -15.52 2.71
N ILE A 52 9.71 -15.71 3.32
CA ILE A 52 9.49 -15.62 4.77
C ILE A 52 10.32 -16.61 5.60
N ASN A 53 10.70 -17.76 5.01
CA ASN A 53 11.46 -18.81 5.69
C ASN A 53 12.93 -18.43 5.97
N ASN A 54 13.43 -17.31 5.41
CA ASN A 54 14.77 -16.81 5.67
C ASN A 54 14.70 -15.36 6.12
N GLU A 55 15.04 -15.10 7.38
CA GLU A 55 14.89 -13.79 8.01
C GLU A 55 15.71 -12.69 7.33
N GLU A 56 16.96 -12.96 6.95
CA GLU A 56 17.82 -11.97 6.28
C GLU A 56 17.25 -11.60 4.89
N LYS A 57 16.86 -12.61 4.12
CA LYS A 57 16.21 -12.41 2.82
C LYS A 57 14.87 -11.71 2.95
N HIS A 58 14.09 -12.04 3.96
CA HIS A 58 12.81 -11.40 4.25
C HIS A 58 12.98 -9.91 4.58
N GLN A 59 13.96 -9.56 5.42
CA GLN A 59 14.26 -8.17 5.75
C GLN A 59 14.72 -7.37 4.52
N GLU A 60 15.60 -7.96 3.69
CA GLU A 60 16.06 -7.31 2.47
C GLU A 60 14.92 -7.12 1.45
N TRP A 61 14.12 -8.18 1.26
CA TRP A 61 12.94 -8.16 0.41
C TRP A 61 11.94 -7.09 0.90
N SER A 62 11.62 -7.04 2.19
CA SER A 62 10.70 -6.06 2.77
C SER A 62 11.14 -4.62 2.49
N LYS A 63 12.44 -4.31 2.63
CA LYS A 63 12.99 -2.98 2.30
C LYS A 63 12.84 -2.65 0.81
N LYS A 64 13.15 -3.60 -0.09
CA LYS A 64 13.02 -3.42 -1.54
C LYS A 64 11.55 -3.23 -1.94
N THR A 65 10.67 -4.06 -1.40
CA THR A 65 9.24 -4.06 -1.67
C THR A 65 8.56 -2.77 -1.21
N LYS A 66 8.90 -2.26 -0.01
CA LYS A 66 8.41 -0.95 0.44
C LYS A 66 8.82 0.19 -0.49
N LYS A 67 10.05 0.16 -1.03
CA LYS A 67 10.48 1.17 -2.03
C LYS A 67 9.68 1.03 -3.33
N LYS A 68 9.50 -0.19 -3.84
CA LYS A 68 8.69 -0.47 -5.04
C LYS A 68 7.26 0.04 -4.88
N PHE A 69 6.61 -0.27 -3.77
CA PHE A 69 5.23 0.18 -3.52
C PHE A 69 5.11 1.70 -3.42
N ASN A 70 6.05 2.37 -2.74
CA ASN A 70 6.06 3.83 -2.67
C ASN A 70 6.25 4.48 -4.04
N HIS A 71 7.09 3.89 -4.90
CA HIS A 71 7.27 4.35 -6.27
C HIS A 71 6.00 4.14 -7.10
N TYR A 72 5.42 2.94 -7.07
CA TYR A 72 4.16 2.63 -7.75
C TYR A 72 3.02 3.59 -7.36
N ARG A 73 2.85 3.84 -6.06
CA ARG A 73 1.88 4.82 -5.55
C ARG A 73 2.14 6.24 -6.07
N HIS A 74 3.41 6.62 -6.21
CA HIS A 74 3.77 7.93 -6.77
C HIS A 74 3.36 8.02 -8.25
N GLU A 75 3.65 6.99 -9.04
CA GLU A 75 3.27 6.94 -10.46
C GLU A 75 1.75 7.00 -10.64
N LEU A 76 0.98 6.21 -9.89
CA LEU A 76 -0.49 6.29 -9.91
C LEU A 76 -1.01 7.69 -9.57
N LYS A 77 -0.37 8.39 -8.64
CA LYS A 77 -0.73 9.77 -8.30
C LYS A 77 -0.42 10.73 -9.46
N LEU A 78 0.69 10.52 -10.18
CA LEU A 78 1.04 11.33 -11.35
C LEU A 78 0.10 11.06 -12.52
N GLU A 79 -0.30 9.81 -12.76
CA GLU A 79 -1.29 9.42 -13.76
C GLU A 79 -2.63 10.13 -13.55
N ARG A 80 -3.22 9.98 -12.36
CA ARG A 80 -4.47 10.67 -11.97
C ARG A 80 -4.40 12.18 -12.20
N ARG A 81 -3.25 12.80 -11.88
CA ARG A 81 -3.01 14.24 -12.11
C ARG A 81 -2.98 14.61 -13.59
N ARG A 82 -2.34 13.79 -14.44
CA ARG A 82 -2.29 14.02 -15.89
C ARG A 82 -3.68 13.94 -16.50
N GLU A 83 -4.51 13.02 -16.01
CA GLU A 83 -5.88 12.80 -16.46
C GLU A 83 -6.88 13.82 -15.87
N LYS A 84 -6.41 14.71 -14.97
CA LYS A 84 -7.24 15.66 -14.21
C LYS A 84 -8.35 14.98 -13.39
N GLU A 85 -8.17 13.70 -13.06
CA GLU A 85 -9.04 13.01 -12.13
C GLU A 85 -8.74 13.48 -10.71
N ASN A 86 -9.71 14.13 -10.08
CA ASN A 86 -9.65 14.32 -8.64
C ASN A 86 -10.01 13.00 -7.98
N ILE A 87 -9.17 12.60 -7.01
CA ILE A 87 -9.53 11.56 -6.06
C ILE A 87 -10.81 12.08 -5.36
N PRO A 88 -11.99 11.44 -5.53
CA PRO A 88 -13.26 11.93 -4.96
C PRO A 88 -13.18 12.13 -3.46
#